data_AF-A0A2K6U8S8-F1
#
_entry.id   AF-A0A2K6U8S8-F1
#
_cell.length_a   1.000
_cell.length_b   1.000
_cell.length_c   1.000
_cell.angle_alpha   90.00
_cell.angle_beta   90.00
_cell.angle_gamma   90.00
#
_symmetry.space_group_name_H-M   'P 1'
#
loop_
_entity.id
_entity.type
_entity.pdbx_description
1 polymer ?
#
loop_
_entity_poly.entity_id
_entity_poly.type
_entity_poly.pdbx_seq_one_letter_code
_entity_poly.pdbx_strand_id
1 'polypeptide(L)'
;MGAWARALLSILLALLLTSTPEALGANPGLVARITNKGLEYAAQEGRLALQSELLKITLPDFTGDVRIPHIGRGHYEFHSLNIHSCELLRSAMRPVPGQGLSLSISDSSIRVQGRWKVRKSFLKLQGSFDVSVKGISISVNLLLGSESSGRPTVTASRCSSNIGDVEVDMSGDLGWLLNLFHNQIESRFQKVLESKICEMIQKSVSSNLQPYLQTLPVTKEIDSFAGIDYSLVEAPRATAQMLEVMFKGEIFHRNHRSPVTLLAPVMSLPEEHDKMVYFAVSDYVFNTASLVYHQEGHLNFSITDDMIPPDSNIRLTTKSFRPFVPRLARLYPNMNLELQGSVTSAPILNFSPGNLSVEPYMEIDAFVLTPSSSKELVFRLSVATNVSTILTFNTSKITGFLKPGKVKVELKESKAGVFNAELLEALLNYYILNNLYPKFNDKLAEGFLLPLLKQVQLYDLGLQIHKNFLFLGANVHYMRD
;
A
#
# COMPACT_ATOMS: atom_id res chain seq x y z
N MET A 1 -32.22 42.11 28.04
CA MET A 1 -31.14 41.24 27.52
C MET A 1 -31.61 39.80 27.21
N GLY A 2 -32.88 39.54 26.85
CA GLY A 2 -33.42 38.17 26.76
C GLY A 2 -33.76 37.63 25.36
N ALA A 3 -33.99 38.50 24.37
CA ALA A 3 -34.42 38.06 23.04
C ALA A 3 -33.25 37.73 22.10
N TRP A 4 -32.18 38.53 22.16
CA TRP A 4 -30.99 38.37 21.31
C TRP A 4 -30.17 37.13 21.67
N ALA A 5 -30.07 36.79 22.96
CA ALA A 5 -29.37 35.58 23.41
C ALA A 5 -30.09 34.29 22.97
N ARG A 6 -31.43 34.30 22.93
CA ARG A 6 -32.23 33.17 22.43
C ARG A 6 -32.10 33.01 20.92
N ALA A 7 -32.11 34.11 20.17
CA ALA A 7 -31.89 34.08 18.73
C ALA A 7 -30.50 33.53 18.36
N LEU A 8 -29.45 33.98 19.07
CA LEU A 8 -28.08 33.47 18.90
C LEU A 8 -27.98 31.97 19.21
N LEU A 9 -28.61 31.50 20.29
CA LEU A 9 -28.61 30.09 20.65
C LEU A 9 -29.34 29.23 19.61
N SER A 10 -30.47 29.71 19.09
CA SER A 10 -31.24 29.00 18.05
C SER A 10 -30.51 28.97 16.71
N ILE A 11 -29.77 30.03 16.37
CA ILE A 11 -28.93 30.09 15.15
C ILE A 11 -27.73 29.14 15.31
N LEU A 12 -27.08 29.11 16.48
CA LEU A 12 -26.01 28.15 16.79
C LEU A 12 -26.51 26.70 16.74
N LEU A 13 -27.70 26.42 17.29
CA LEU A 13 -28.32 25.10 17.23
C LEU A 13 -28.68 24.70 15.80
N ALA A 14 -29.19 25.63 14.99
CA ALA A 14 -29.47 25.41 13.58
C ALA A 14 -28.18 25.15 12.78
N LEU A 15 -27.09 25.89 13.05
CA LEU A 15 -25.76 25.65 12.47
C LEU A 15 -25.16 24.29 12.88
N LEU A 16 -25.39 23.85 14.12
CA LEU A 16 -25.01 22.51 14.62
C LEU A 16 -25.87 21.38 14.03
N LEU A 17 -27.11 21.67 13.60
CA LEU A 17 -28.01 20.71 12.96
C LEU A 17 -27.86 20.68 11.42
N THR A 18 -27.22 21.69 10.82
CA THR A 18 -26.87 21.75 9.39
C THR A 18 -25.43 21.35 9.10
N SER A 19 -24.68 20.83 10.08
CA SER A 19 -23.52 20.01 9.73
C SER A 19 -24.08 18.76 9.05
N THR A 20 -24.16 18.80 7.72
CA THR A 20 -24.09 17.58 6.93
C THR A 20 -23.00 16.73 7.56
N PRO A 21 -23.22 15.44 7.85
CA PRO A 21 -22.09 14.58 8.17
C PRO A 21 -21.05 14.87 7.09
N GLU A 22 -19.84 15.28 7.48
CA GLU A 22 -18.67 15.13 6.62
C GLU A 22 -18.88 13.78 5.96
N ALA A 23 -18.98 13.76 4.63
CA ALA A 23 -19.32 12.55 3.90
C ALA A 23 -18.44 11.46 4.47
N LEU A 24 -19.04 10.53 5.23
CA LEU A 24 -18.27 9.47 5.87
C LEU A 24 -17.51 8.84 4.71
N GLY A 25 -16.18 9.00 4.72
CA GLY A 25 -15.33 8.56 3.63
C GLY A 25 -15.74 7.14 3.28
N ALA A 26 -15.88 6.86 1.99
CA ALA A 26 -16.22 5.50 1.55
C ALA A 26 -15.26 4.53 2.24
N ASN A 27 -15.80 3.45 2.84
CA ASN A 27 -14.99 2.46 3.55
C ASN A 27 -13.85 1.98 2.63
N PRO A 28 -12.62 1.83 3.14
CA PRO A 28 -11.51 1.36 2.31
C PRO A 28 -11.67 -0.11 1.94
N GLY A 29 -11.34 -0.47 0.70
CA GLY A 29 -11.21 -1.86 0.28
C GLY A 29 -9.92 -2.51 0.81
N LEU A 30 -8.89 -1.71 1.10
CA LEU A 30 -7.63 -2.19 1.66
C LEU A 30 -7.08 -1.22 2.72
N VAL A 31 -6.59 -1.75 3.84
CA VAL A 31 -5.94 -0.97 4.90
C VAL A 31 -4.55 -1.54 5.19
N ALA A 32 -3.53 -0.69 5.26
CA ALA A 32 -2.23 -1.06 5.80
C ALA A 32 -2.04 -0.42 7.18
N ARG A 33 -1.73 -1.23 8.20
CA ARG A 33 -1.40 -0.82 9.56
C ARG A 33 0.09 -0.97 9.80
N ILE A 34 0.77 0.12 10.05
CA ILE A 34 2.19 0.14 10.43
C ILE A 34 2.25 0.26 11.95
N THR A 35 2.81 -0.76 12.61
CA THR A 35 2.90 -0.80 14.07
C THR A 35 4.07 0.03 14.58
N ASN A 36 4.18 0.22 15.90
CA ASN A 36 5.37 0.82 16.52
C ASN A 36 6.66 0.11 16.09
N LYS A 37 6.66 -1.23 15.97
CA LYS A 37 7.82 -1.99 15.48
C LYS A 37 8.22 -1.58 14.04
N GLY A 38 7.22 -1.38 13.18
CA GLY A 38 7.45 -0.87 11.81
C GLY A 38 7.92 0.59 11.78
N LEU A 39 7.37 1.44 12.66
CA LEU A 39 7.80 2.83 12.80
C LEU A 39 9.22 2.96 13.35
N GLU A 40 9.62 2.11 14.30
CA GLU A 40 10.99 2.03 14.81
C GLU A 40 11.98 1.63 13.70
N TYR A 41 11.61 0.64 12.88
CA TYR A 41 12.41 0.27 11.70
C TYR A 41 12.54 1.43 10.70
N ALA A 42 11.43 2.12 10.40
CA ALA A 42 11.45 3.31 9.55
C ALA A 42 12.30 4.45 10.14
N ALA A 43 12.28 4.63 11.47
CA ALA A 43 13.14 5.60 12.16
C ALA A 43 14.62 5.28 11.97
N GLN A 44 14.98 4.00 12.06
CA GLN A 44 16.37 3.54 11.90
C GLN A 44 16.88 3.77 10.47
N GLU A 45 16.12 3.39 9.44
CA GLU A 45 16.52 3.62 8.05
C GLU A 45 16.53 5.12 7.72
N GLY A 46 15.54 5.87 8.18
CA GLY A 46 15.47 7.33 8.03
C GLY A 46 16.63 8.06 8.72
N ARG A 47 17.07 7.59 9.89
CA ARG A 47 18.24 8.12 10.61
C ARG A 47 19.51 7.97 9.78
N LEU A 48 19.72 6.82 9.16
CA LEU A 48 20.90 6.56 8.34
C LEU A 48 20.92 7.43 7.08
N ALA A 49 19.78 7.59 6.41
CA ALA A 49 19.64 8.50 5.29
C ALA A 49 19.91 9.97 5.71
N LEU A 50 19.34 10.40 6.85
CA LEU A 50 19.52 11.75 7.36
C LEU A 50 20.98 12.04 7.75
N GLN A 51 21.69 11.07 8.33
CA GLN A 51 23.09 11.22 8.69
C GLN A 51 23.95 11.63 7.46
N SER A 52 23.71 11.01 6.31
CA SER A 52 24.37 11.35 5.04
C SER A 52 24.02 12.75 4.52
N GLU A 53 22.81 13.25 4.78
CA GLU A 53 22.40 14.60 4.41
C GLU A 53 23.00 15.66 5.34
N LEU A 54 23.10 15.39 6.65
CA LEU A 54 23.70 16.32 7.61
C LEU A 54 25.19 16.57 7.36
N LEU A 55 25.92 15.59 6.82
CA LEU A 55 27.32 15.78 6.38
C LEU A 55 27.47 16.83 5.27
N LYS A 56 26.40 17.15 4.53
CA LYS A 56 26.40 18.12 3.44
C LYS A 56 26.09 19.55 3.91
N ILE A 57 25.90 19.78 5.21
CA ILE A 57 25.65 21.11 5.76
C ILE A 57 26.87 22.00 5.53
N THR A 58 26.62 23.19 4.99
CA THR A 58 27.60 24.27 4.89
C THR A 58 27.44 25.24 6.05
N LEU A 59 28.52 25.45 6.79
CA LEU A 59 28.57 26.38 7.91
C LEU A 59 29.19 27.71 7.45
N PRO A 60 28.67 28.86 7.91
CA PRO A 60 29.24 30.17 7.59
C PRO A 60 30.55 30.39 8.34
N ASP A 61 31.33 31.34 7.84
CA ASP A 61 32.53 31.82 8.52
C ASP A 61 32.13 32.72 9.71
N PHE A 62 32.92 32.69 10.78
CA PHE A 62 32.75 33.52 11.97
C PHE A 62 33.87 34.55 12.05
N THR A 63 33.53 35.82 11.89
CA THR A 63 34.47 36.95 11.89
C THR A 63 34.14 37.97 12.96
N GLY A 64 35.16 38.70 13.40
CA GLY A 64 34.97 39.79 14.36
C GLY A 64 36.28 40.39 14.85
N ASP A 65 36.15 41.30 15.81
CA ASP A 65 37.29 41.94 16.44
C ASP A 65 37.62 41.29 17.79
N VAL A 66 38.91 41.17 18.08
CA VAL A 66 39.43 40.61 19.33
C VAL A 66 40.49 41.52 19.93
N ARG A 67 40.52 41.58 21.26
CA ARG A 67 41.63 42.19 22.00
C ARG A 67 42.64 41.10 22.38
N ILE A 68 43.76 41.06 21.66
CA ILE A 68 44.82 40.08 21.89
C ILE A 68 45.62 40.50 23.14
N PRO A 69 45.88 39.62 24.13
CA PRO A 69 46.66 39.94 25.31
C PRO A 69 48.03 40.51 24.95
N HIS A 70 48.45 41.58 25.64
CA HIS A 70 49.73 42.30 25.45
C HIS A 70 49.97 42.92 24.05
N ILE A 71 49.08 42.67 23.08
CA ILE A 71 49.25 43.09 21.69
C ILE A 71 48.20 44.14 21.31
N GLY A 72 46.96 44.06 21.81
CA GLY A 72 45.86 45.03 21.56
C GLY A 72 44.83 44.54 20.54
N ARG A 73 44.02 45.44 19.95
CA ARG A 73 42.94 45.04 19.00
C ARG A 73 43.50 44.41 17.72
N GLY A 74 42.82 43.39 17.23
CA GLY A 74 43.06 42.71 15.96
C GLY A 74 41.75 42.12 15.43
N HIS A 75 41.79 41.54 14.24
CA HIS A 75 40.65 40.93 13.57
C HIS A 75 40.83 39.41 13.48
N TYR A 76 39.79 38.64 13.78
CA TYR A 76 39.80 37.18 13.68
C TYR A 76 38.82 36.70 12.61
N GLU A 77 39.10 35.53 12.06
CA GLU A 77 38.21 34.81 11.15
C GLU A 77 38.39 33.30 11.35
N PHE A 78 37.30 32.61 11.67
CA PHE A 78 37.17 31.15 11.64
C PHE A 78 36.43 30.79 10.37
N HIS A 79 37.09 30.13 9.43
CA HIS A 79 36.60 29.91 8.08
C HIS A 79 36.78 28.48 7.60
N SER A 80 36.15 28.17 6.47
CA SER A 80 36.23 26.86 5.82
C SER A 80 35.79 25.72 6.75
N LEU A 81 34.72 25.97 7.51
CA LEU A 81 34.14 24.98 8.40
C LEU A 81 33.50 23.85 7.59
N ASN A 82 33.89 22.62 7.89
CA ASN A 82 33.39 21.43 7.22
C ASN A 82 33.02 20.35 8.23
N ILE A 83 31.81 19.80 8.11
CA ILE A 83 31.39 18.64 8.89
C ILE A 83 32.02 17.41 8.27
N HIS A 84 32.91 16.75 9.01
CA HIS A 84 33.60 15.55 8.52
C HIS A 84 33.15 14.27 9.22
N SER A 85 32.45 14.38 10.36
CA SER A 85 31.79 13.26 11.02
C SER A 85 30.43 13.69 11.57
N CYS A 86 29.46 12.80 11.44
CA CYS A 86 28.11 12.93 11.98
C CYS A 86 27.65 11.54 12.41
N GLU A 87 27.34 11.38 13.69
CA GLU A 87 26.88 10.11 14.26
C GLU A 87 25.54 10.35 14.95
N LEU A 88 24.46 9.89 14.31
CA LEU A 88 23.14 9.89 14.90
C LEU A 88 22.93 8.56 15.62
N LEU A 89 22.74 8.55 16.94
CA LEU A 89 22.70 7.29 17.70
C LEU A 89 21.29 6.73 17.85
N ARG A 90 20.44 7.40 18.63
CA ARG A 90 19.12 6.85 19.00
C ARG A 90 18.01 7.62 18.32
N SER A 91 17.23 6.94 17.50
CA SER A 91 16.04 7.49 16.82
C SER A 91 14.77 6.78 17.27
N ALA A 92 13.68 7.53 17.46
CA ALA A 92 12.35 6.98 17.69
C ALA A 92 11.31 7.74 16.86
N MET A 93 10.43 6.99 16.20
CA MET A 93 9.29 7.51 15.46
C MET A 93 8.01 7.13 16.19
N ARG A 94 7.22 8.11 16.62
CA ARG A 94 5.99 7.88 17.37
C ARG A 94 4.79 8.46 16.63
N PRO A 95 3.64 7.79 16.62
CA PRO A 95 2.44 8.37 16.08
C PRO A 95 1.91 9.49 16.99
N VAL A 96 1.40 10.55 16.38
CA VAL A 96 0.78 11.70 17.04
C VAL A 96 -0.66 11.82 16.53
N PRO A 97 -1.66 11.41 17.34
CA PRO A 97 -3.06 11.42 16.93
C PRO A 97 -3.50 12.78 16.36
N GLY A 98 -4.14 12.74 15.19
CA GLY A 98 -4.64 13.92 14.47
C GLY A 98 -3.59 14.81 13.81
N GLN A 99 -2.28 14.46 13.86
CA GLN A 99 -1.22 15.24 13.22
C GLN A 99 -0.33 14.42 12.27
N GLY A 100 0.02 13.18 12.62
CA GLY A 100 0.93 12.35 11.83
C GLY A 100 1.95 11.65 12.72
N LEU A 101 3.24 11.89 12.51
CA LEU A 101 4.33 11.27 13.26
C LEU A 101 5.23 12.31 13.94
N SER A 102 5.93 11.91 14.99
CA SER A 102 7.01 12.67 15.62
C SER A 102 8.28 11.83 15.59
N LEU A 103 9.32 12.38 14.94
CA LEU A 103 10.66 11.80 14.92
C LEU A 103 11.49 12.52 15.99
N SER A 104 12.11 11.73 16.86
CA SER A 104 13.06 12.19 17.86
C SER A 104 14.40 11.49 17.67
N ILE A 105 15.49 12.25 17.78
CA ILE A 105 16.86 11.74 17.74
C ILE A 105 17.60 12.28 18.97
N SER A 106 18.38 11.45 19.66
CA SER A 106 19.09 11.81 20.89
C SER A 106 20.51 11.25 20.93
N ASP A 107 21.31 11.82 21.84
CA ASP A 107 22.72 11.48 22.11
C ASP A 107 23.57 11.41 20.84
N SER A 108 23.36 12.34 19.93
CA SER A 108 24.09 12.39 18.67
C SER A 108 25.32 13.29 18.77
N SER A 109 26.28 13.10 17.87
CA SER A 109 27.50 13.91 17.82
C SER A 109 27.86 14.34 16.40
N ILE A 110 28.49 15.51 16.30
CA ILE A 110 28.97 16.09 15.05
C ILE A 110 30.40 16.59 15.27
N ARG A 111 31.30 16.30 14.33
CA ARG A 111 32.66 16.88 14.32
C ARG A 111 32.83 17.80 13.13
N VAL A 112 33.29 19.00 13.43
CA VAL A 112 33.55 20.07 12.47
C VAL A 112 35.05 20.37 12.49
N GLN A 113 35.65 20.43 11.32
CA GLN A 113 37.02 20.93 11.16
C GLN A 113 36.98 22.29 10.48
N GLY A 114 37.93 23.17 10.77
CA GLY A 114 38.03 24.46 10.10
C GLY A 114 39.41 25.06 10.22
N ARG A 115 39.56 26.28 9.71
CA ARG A 115 40.79 27.07 9.78
C ARG A 115 40.52 28.40 10.45
N TRP A 116 41.49 28.90 11.19
CA TRP A 116 41.41 30.21 11.80
C TRP A 116 42.55 31.09 11.32
N LYS A 117 42.31 32.40 11.25
CA LYS A 117 43.34 33.41 11.01
C LYS A 117 43.09 34.64 11.86
N VAL A 118 44.16 35.23 12.37
CA VAL A 118 44.13 36.46 13.16
C VAL A 118 45.11 37.46 12.56
N ARG A 119 44.63 38.69 12.32
CA ARG A 119 45.39 39.76 11.69
C ARG A 119 45.46 40.98 12.58
N LYS A 120 46.67 41.53 12.73
CA LYS A 120 46.91 42.83 13.34
C LYS A 120 48.17 43.47 12.78
N SER A 121 48.03 44.58 12.04
CA SER A 121 49.16 45.28 11.42
C SER A 121 50.04 44.29 10.63
N PHE A 122 51.29 44.06 11.04
CA PHE A 122 52.23 43.10 10.43
C PHE A 122 52.07 41.65 10.94
N LEU A 123 51.36 41.41 12.05
CA LEU A 123 51.15 40.06 12.60
C LEU A 123 50.02 39.34 11.86
N LYS A 124 50.33 38.16 11.32
CA LYS A 124 49.37 37.23 10.70
C LYS A 124 49.57 35.85 11.34
N LEU A 125 48.62 35.45 12.19
CA LEU A 125 48.56 34.11 12.74
C LEU A 125 47.51 33.30 11.96
N GLN A 126 47.76 32.01 11.80
CA GLN A 126 46.83 31.09 11.16
C GLN A 126 47.00 29.69 11.72
N GLY A 127 45.95 28.88 11.64
CA GLY A 127 45.96 27.50 12.10
C GLY A 127 44.69 26.75 11.71
N SER A 128 44.53 25.56 12.28
CA SER A 128 43.33 24.74 12.20
C SER A 128 42.64 24.67 13.56
N PHE A 129 41.37 24.30 13.55
CA PHE A 129 40.63 23.97 14.75
C PHE A 129 39.65 22.84 14.46
N ASP A 130 39.34 22.08 15.50
CA ASP A 130 38.38 21.00 15.50
C ASP A 130 37.34 21.28 16.58
N VAL A 131 36.06 21.09 16.24
CA VAL A 131 34.93 21.26 17.15
C VAL A 131 34.21 19.92 17.25
N SER A 132 34.11 19.40 18.46
CA SER A 132 33.31 18.23 18.79
C SER A 132 32.03 18.67 19.48
N VAL A 133 30.91 18.49 18.80
CA VAL A 133 29.56 18.80 19.31
C VAL A 133 28.93 17.51 19.81
N LYS A 134 28.55 17.47 21.09
CA LYS A 134 28.03 16.28 21.76
C LYS A 134 26.63 16.54 22.32
N GLY A 135 25.91 15.46 22.59
CA GLY A 135 24.58 15.52 23.21
C GLY A 135 23.54 16.20 22.33
N ILE A 136 23.64 16.06 21.00
CA ILE A 136 22.68 16.66 20.08
C ILE A 136 21.35 15.91 20.20
N SER A 137 20.28 16.67 20.41
CA SER A 137 18.90 16.18 20.39
C SER A 137 18.08 16.90 19.34
N ILE A 138 17.33 16.17 18.53
CA ILE A 138 16.49 16.68 17.44
C ILE A 138 15.06 16.18 17.64
N SER A 139 14.08 17.05 17.44
CA SER A 139 12.66 16.69 17.41
C SER A 139 11.99 17.33 16.20
N VAL A 140 11.23 16.57 15.42
CA VAL A 140 10.49 17.08 14.27
C VAL A 140 9.15 16.35 14.13
N ASN A 141 8.10 17.10 13.81
CA ASN A 141 6.79 16.52 13.49
C ASN A 141 6.68 16.34 11.97
N LEU A 142 6.34 15.13 11.54
CA LEU A 142 6.03 14.79 10.16
C LEU A 142 4.50 14.80 10.01
N LEU A 143 3.99 15.82 9.32
CA LEU A 143 2.57 15.93 9.02
C LEU A 143 2.28 15.10 7.78
N LEU A 144 1.42 14.08 7.93
CA LEU A 144 1.03 13.18 6.85
C LEU A 144 -0.29 13.64 6.25
N GLY A 145 -0.37 13.63 4.93
CA GLY A 145 -1.56 14.06 4.19
C GLY A 145 -1.83 13.18 2.97
N SER A 146 -2.85 13.57 2.20
CA SER A 146 -3.19 12.99 0.91
C SER A 146 -3.49 14.08 -0.11
N GLU A 147 -3.02 13.92 -1.33
CA GLU A 147 -3.42 14.73 -2.48
C GLU A 147 -4.77 14.28 -3.03
N SER A 148 -5.43 15.16 -3.79
CA SER A 148 -6.63 14.79 -4.58
C SER A 148 -6.35 13.71 -5.63
N SER A 149 -5.08 13.50 -5.99
CA SER A 149 -4.61 12.41 -6.85
C SER A 149 -4.60 11.04 -6.16
N GLY A 150 -4.89 10.98 -4.85
CA GLY A 150 -4.79 9.77 -4.04
C GLY A 150 -3.38 9.43 -3.58
N ARG A 151 -2.39 10.33 -3.77
CA ARG A 151 -1.01 10.13 -3.33
C ARG A 151 -0.77 10.60 -1.90
N PRO A 152 0.10 9.94 -1.11
CA PRO A 152 0.50 10.43 0.20
C PRO A 152 1.38 11.69 0.09
N THR A 153 1.28 12.57 1.08
CA THR A 153 2.16 13.72 1.26
C THR A 153 2.78 13.74 2.64
N VAL A 154 3.94 14.37 2.76
CA VAL A 154 4.61 14.55 4.05
C VAL A 154 5.32 15.90 4.11
N THR A 155 5.16 16.60 5.23
CA THR A 155 5.88 17.84 5.50
C THR A 155 6.51 17.82 6.88
N ALA A 156 7.68 18.44 7.01
CA ALA A 156 8.31 18.65 8.31
C ALA A 156 7.77 19.94 8.93
N SER A 157 7.29 19.84 10.16
CA SER A 157 6.84 20.97 10.96
C SER A 157 7.46 20.90 12.36
N ARG A 158 7.53 22.04 13.04
CA ARG A 158 7.99 22.13 14.45
C ARG A 158 9.33 21.42 14.68
N CYS A 159 10.29 21.61 13.77
CA CYS A 159 11.65 21.10 13.98
C CYS A 159 12.35 21.91 15.07
N SER A 160 12.96 21.23 16.03
CA SER A 160 13.90 21.80 16.98
C SER A 160 15.14 20.91 17.06
N SER A 161 16.29 21.57 17.29
CA SER A 161 17.56 20.93 17.58
C SER A 161 18.15 21.64 18.79
N ASN A 162 18.78 20.88 19.69
CA ASN A 162 19.46 21.40 20.86
C ASN A 162 20.82 20.71 21.02
N ILE A 163 21.83 21.50 21.35
CA ILE A 163 23.20 21.03 21.59
C ILE A 163 23.47 20.96 23.10
N GLY A 164 24.03 19.85 23.57
CA GLY A 164 24.39 19.67 24.97
C GLY A 164 25.76 20.27 25.32
N ASP A 165 26.77 19.94 24.52
CA ASP A 165 28.17 20.29 24.81
C ASP A 165 28.97 20.57 23.53
N VAL A 166 29.94 21.49 23.64
CA VAL A 166 30.83 21.90 22.55
C VAL A 166 32.28 21.93 23.06
N GLU A 167 33.07 20.96 22.60
CA GLU A 167 34.50 20.89 22.86
C GLU A 167 35.27 21.43 21.65
N VAL A 168 36.31 22.24 21.91
CA VAL A 168 37.12 22.86 20.84
C VAL A 168 38.58 22.55 21.08
N ASP A 169 39.24 22.07 20.03
CA ASP A 169 40.68 21.94 19.94
C ASP A 169 41.21 22.93 18.88
N MET A 170 42.31 23.59 19.19
CA MET A 170 42.92 24.59 18.31
C MET A 170 44.40 24.29 18.13
N SER A 171 44.87 24.39 16.89
CA SER A 171 46.29 24.24 16.62
C SER A 171 47.10 25.37 17.28
N GLY A 172 48.07 25.00 18.11
CA GLY A 172 48.98 25.92 18.79
C GLY A 172 48.56 26.24 20.23
N ASP A 173 49.53 26.68 21.04
CA ASP A 173 49.32 26.95 22.47
C ASP A 173 48.80 28.38 22.70
N LEU A 174 47.59 28.67 22.20
CA LEU A 174 46.96 30.00 22.28
C LEU A 174 45.71 29.98 23.15
N GLY A 175 45.86 29.86 24.48
CA GLY A 175 44.72 29.84 25.41
C GLY A 175 43.75 31.04 25.31
N TRP A 176 44.23 32.20 24.86
CA TRP A 176 43.35 33.36 24.62
C TRP A 176 42.41 33.18 23.42
N LEU A 177 42.79 32.36 22.44
CA LEU A 177 41.98 32.07 21.25
C LEU A 177 40.85 31.09 21.58
N LEU A 178 41.12 30.12 22.45
CA LEU A 178 40.07 29.26 23.05
C LEU A 178 39.05 30.11 23.81
N ASN A 179 39.52 31.02 24.68
CA ASN A 179 38.65 31.95 25.39
C ASN A 179 37.85 32.87 24.44
N LEU A 180 38.43 33.28 23.31
CA LEU A 180 37.71 34.04 22.29
C LEU A 180 36.54 33.23 21.71
N PHE A 181 36.78 31.96 21.38
CA PHE A 181 35.75 31.10 20.82
C PHE A 181 34.58 30.93 21.80
N HIS A 182 34.87 30.53 23.04
CA HIS A 182 33.84 30.34 24.06
C HIS A 182 33.02 31.62 24.31
N ASN A 183 33.68 32.78 24.38
CA ASN A 183 33.00 34.04 24.72
C ASN A 183 32.25 34.70 23.56
N GLN A 184 32.69 34.53 22.31
CA GLN A 184 32.12 35.28 21.18
C GLN A 184 31.49 34.41 20.08
N ILE A 185 31.95 33.17 19.92
CA ILE A 185 31.64 32.33 18.77
C ILE A 185 30.71 31.18 19.16
N GLU A 186 30.95 30.52 20.28
CA GLU A 186 30.28 29.26 20.66
C GLU A 186 28.75 29.36 20.59
N SER A 187 28.14 30.35 21.27
CA SER A 187 26.68 30.52 21.23
C SER A 187 26.14 30.83 19.83
N ARG A 188 26.92 31.54 19.00
CA ARG A 188 26.53 31.80 17.59
C ARG A 188 26.65 30.54 16.75
N PHE A 189 27.73 29.78 16.94
CA PHE A 189 27.99 28.51 16.29
C PHE A 189 26.90 27.49 16.60
N GLN A 190 26.53 27.34 17.88
CA GLN A 190 25.44 26.46 18.32
C GLN A 190 24.13 26.80 17.60
N LYS A 191 23.69 28.07 17.67
CA LYS A 191 22.45 28.53 17.01
C LYS A 191 22.47 28.31 15.50
N VAL A 192 23.60 28.57 14.86
CA VAL A 192 23.76 28.34 13.41
C VAL A 192 23.68 26.85 13.08
N LEU A 193 24.35 25.99 13.85
CA LEU A 193 24.33 24.55 13.63
C LEU A 193 22.92 23.97 13.88
N GLU A 194 22.25 24.37 14.96
CA GLU A 194 20.86 23.99 15.25
C GLU A 194 19.90 24.39 14.12
N SER A 195 20.00 25.62 13.62
CA SER A 195 19.23 26.09 12.47
C SER A 195 19.52 25.26 11.22
N LYS A 196 20.80 25.03 10.92
CA LYS A 196 21.22 24.28 9.71
C LYS A 196 20.79 22.82 9.75
N ILE A 197 20.77 22.19 10.93
CA ILE A 197 20.22 20.85 11.11
C ILE A 197 18.73 20.84 10.73
N CYS A 198 17.93 21.76 11.25
CA CYS A 198 16.51 21.82 10.93
C CYS A 198 16.22 22.19 9.48
N GLU A 199 16.97 23.12 8.88
CA GLU A 199 16.89 23.43 7.45
C GLU A 199 17.18 22.17 6.59
N MET A 200 18.21 21.40 6.94
CA MET A 200 18.55 20.17 6.23
C MET A 200 17.47 19.09 6.38
N ILE A 201 16.88 18.96 7.56
CA ILE A 201 15.75 18.03 7.78
C ILE A 201 14.54 18.43 6.93
N GLN A 202 14.16 19.71 6.94
CA GLN A 202 13.04 20.20 6.12
C GLN A 202 13.29 19.94 4.63
N LYS A 203 14.51 20.22 4.15
CA LYS A 203 14.92 19.92 2.77
C LYS A 203 14.88 18.43 2.47
N SER A 204 15.39 17.59 3.36
CA SER A 204 15.42 16.12 3.18
C SER A 204 14.02 15.54 3.14
N VAL A 205 13.09 16.05 3.96
CA VAL A 205 11.69 15.62 3.94
C VAL A 205 11.03 15.98 2.61
N SER A 206 11.18 17.21 2.13
CA SER A 206 10.57 17.65 0.88
C SER A 206 11.20 17.04 -0.37
N SER A 207 12.52 16.85 -0.38
CA SER A 207 13.27 16.46 -1.58
C SER A 207 13.52 14.96 -1.68
N ASN A 208 13.52 14.23 -0.57
CA ASN A 208 13.83 12.80 -0.53
C ASN A 208 12.63 11.98 -0.01
N LEU A 209 12.13 12.28 1.19
CA LEU A 209 11.09 11.48 1.83
C LEU A 209 9.75 11.58 1.09
N GLN A 210 9.30 12.78 0.72
CA GLN A 210 8.04 12.94 0.00
C GLN A 210 8.04 12.22 -1.36
N PRO A 211 9.04 12.38 -2.24
CA PRO A 211 9.12 11.59 -3.47
C PRO A 211 9.18 10.09 -3.22
N TYR A 212 9.87 9.65 -2.16
CA TYR A 212 9.90 8.23 -1.78
C TYR A 212 8.52 7.70 -1.40
N LEU A 213 7.77 8.40 -0.55
CA LEU A 213 6.39 8.01 -0.20
C LEU A 213 5.46 8.02 -1.42
N GLN A 214 5.68 8.93 -2.37
CA GLN A 214 4.93 8.99 -3.63
C GLN A 214 5.26 7.84 -4.61
N THR A 215 6.23 6.98 -4.30
CA THR A 215 6.47 5.73 -5.05
C THR A 215 5.41 4.67 -4.80
N LEU A 216 4.60 4.84 -3.76
CA LEU A 216 3.42 4.01 -3.50
C LEU A 216 2.50 4.04 -4.73
N PRO A 217 2.08 2.89 -5.26
CA PRO A 217 1.25 2.86 -6.45
C PRO A 217 -0.13 3.44 -6.14
N VAL A 218 -0.59 4.39 -6.95
CA VAL A 218 -1.99 4.86 -6.96
C VAL A 218 -2.84 3.92 -7.79
N THR A 219 -2.31 3.46 -8.92
CA THR A 219 -2.91 2.42 -9.73
C THR A 219 -1.86 1.38 -10.08
N LYS A 220 -2.27 0.11 -10.18
CA LYS A 220 -1.40 -0.97 -10.61
C LYS A 220 -2.13 -1.87 -11.58
N GLU A 221 -1.47 -2.23 -12.66
CA GLU A 221 -1.99 -3.20 -13.62
C GLU A 221 -1.97 -4.60 -13.00
N ILE A 222 -3.07 -5.33 -13.16
CA ILE A 222 -3.16 -6.75 -12.83
C ILE A 222 -2.82 -7.55 -14.08
N ASP A 223 -3.49 -7.24 -15.20
CA ASP A 223 -3.26 -7.84 -16.49
C ASP A 223 -3.52 -6.85 -17.64
N SER A 224 -3.66 -7.35 -18.87
CA SER A 224 -3.95 -6.55 -20.07
C SER A 224 -5.27 -5.79 -20.02
N PHE A 225 -6.15 -6.11 -19.08
CA PHE A 225 -7.56 -5.75 -19.08
C PHE A 225 -8.00 -5.07 -17.77
N ALA A 226 -7.55 -5.57 -16.62
CA ALA A 226 -7.88 -5.08 -15.29
C ALA A 226 -6.70 -4.38 -14.60
N GLY A 227 -7.04 -3.35 -13.81
CA GLY A 227 -6.12 -2.71 -12.88
C GLY A 227 -6.76 -2.58 -11.50
N ILE A 228 -5.95 -2.30 -10.49
CA ILE A 228 -6.40 -2.00 -9.13
C ILE A 228 -6.09 -0.56 -8.77
N ASP A 229 -7.05 0.09 -8.14
CA ASP A 229 -6.96 1.45 -7.60
C ASP A 229 -6.59 1.40 -6.11
N TYR A 230 -5.38 1.89 -5.82
CA TYR A 230 -4.79 2.09 -4.51
C TYR A 230 -4.67 3.59 -4.18
N SER A 231 -5.53 4.44 -4.74
CA SER A 231 -5.65 5.82 -4.28
C SER A 231 -5.99 5.83 -2.78
N LEU A 232 -5.37 6.73 -2.03
CA LEU A 232 -5.75 6.98 -0.65
C LEU A 232 -7.18 7.52 -0.59
N VAL A 233 -8.01 6.94 0.28
CA VAL A 233 -9.36 7.44 0.53
C VAL A 233 -9.36 8.62 1.50
N GLU A 234 -8.32 8.71 2.33
CA GLU A 234 -8.07 9.81 3.27
C GLU A 234 -6.57 9.91 3.60
N ALA A 235 -6.19 10.97 4.31
CA ALA A 235 -4.82 11.13 4.81
C ALA A 235 -4.46 9.98 5.79
N PRO A 236 -3.18 9.52 5.83
CA PRO A 236 -2.75 8.49 6.77
C PRO A 236 -3.11 8.84 8.22
N ARG A 237 -3.81 7.94 8.90
CA ARG A 237 -4.38 8.17 10.23
C ARG A 237 -3.44 7.65 11.31
N ALA A 238 -2.84 8.56 12.05
CA ALA A 238 -2.06 8.23 13.24
C ALA A 238 -3.00 7.98 14.44
N THR A 239 -2.86 6.81 15.07
CA THR A 239 -3.53 6.45 16.32
C THR A 239 -2.53 6.50 17.48
N ALA A 240 -2.90 6.04 18.68
CA ALA A 240 -1.97 6.03 19.81
C ALA A 240 -0.79 5.06 19.64
N GLN A 241 -0.93 4.00 18.82
CA GLN A 241 0.05 2.90 18.75
C GLN A 241 0.43 2.48 17.31
N MET A 242 -0.28 2.99 16.31
CA MET A 242 -0.08 2.59 14.92
C MET A 242 -0.42 3.70 13.95
N LEU A 243 0.09 3.59 12.73
CA LEU A 243 -0.27 4.42 11.59
C LEU A 243 -1.12 3.58 10.63
N GLU A 244 -2.32 4.05 10.31
CA GLU A 244 -3.23 3.39 9.38
C GLU A 244 -3.23 4.13 8.03
N VAL A 245 -3.02 3.40 6.94
CA VAL A 245 -3.07 3.92 5.57
C VAL A 245 -4.22 3.23 4.86
N MET A 246 -5.21 4.02 4.43
CA MET A 246 -6.46 3.52 3.89
C MET A 246 -6.52 3.72 2.38
N PHE A 247 -6.70 2.63 1.65
CA PHE A 247 -6.67 2.57 0.20
C PHE A 247 -8.05 2.22 -0.35
N LYS A 248 -8.36 2.72 -1.54
CA LYS A 248 -9.62 2.43 -2.22
C LYS A 248 -9.81 0.92 -2.43
N GLY A 249 -8.80 0.23 -2.95
CA GLY A 249 -8.83 -1.22 -3.13
C GLY A 249 -9.92 -1.68 -4.10
N GLU A 250 -10.03 -1.01 -5.25
CA GLU A 250 -11.09 -1.30 -6.24
C GLU A 250 -10.46 -1.81 -7.52
N ILE A 251 -10.90 -2.98 -8.02
CA ILE A 251 -10.48 -3.47 -9.32
C ILE A 251 -11.40 -2.87 -10.39
N PHE A 252 -10.79 -2.35 -11.45
CA PHE A 252 -11.47 -1.62 -12.52
C PHE A 252 -10.97 -2.06 -13.90
N HIS A 253 -11.82 -1.86 -14.92
CA HIS A 253 -11.45 -2.07 -16.31
C HIS A 253 -10.52 -0.95 -16.81
N ARG A 254 -9.40 -1.29 -17.47
CA ARG A 254 -8.36 -0.31 -17.82
C ARG A 254 -8.82 0.77 -18.81
N ASN A 255 -9.71 0.43 -19.75
CA ASN A 255 -10.15 1.36 -20.80
C ASN A 255 -11.44 2.11 -20.47
N HIS A 256 -12.19 1.71 -19.44
CA HIS A 256 -13.44 2.36 -19.05
C HIS A 256 -13.64 2.24 -17.54
N ARG A 257 -13.96 3.35 -16.87
CA ARG A 257 -14.25 3.33 -15.44
C ARG A 257 -15.74 3.45 -15.25
N SER A 258 -16.37 2.34 -14.92
CA SER A 258 -17.78 2.31 -14.52
C SER A 258 -17.89 2.42 -13.01
N PRO A 259 -18.82 3.22 -12.46
CA PRO A 259 -19.03 3.30 -11.03
C PRO A 259 -19.50 1.93 -10.51
N VAL A 260 -18.79 1.42 -9.49
CA VAL A 260 -19.10 0.15 -8.84
C VAL A 260 -20.22 0.37 -7.81
N THR A 261 -21.27 -0.44 -7.86
CA THR A 261 -22.41 -0.39 -6.92
C THR A 261 -22.15 -1.16 -5.62
N LEU A 262 -21.13 -2.03 -5.60
CA LEU A 262 -20.69 -2.72 -4.39
C LEU A 262 -20.13 -1.71 -3.39
N LEU A 263 -20.41 -1.95 -2.11
CA LEU A 263 -19.89 -1.14 -1.01
C LEU A 263 -18.86 -1.95 -0.23
N ALA A 264 -17.74 -1.31 0.11
CA ALA A 264 -16.75 -1.92 0.98
C ALA A 264 -17.31 -2.07 2.42
N PRO A 265 -17.10 -3.23 3.07
CA PRO A 265 -17.51 -3.46 4.43
C PRO A 265 -16.63 -2.67 5.41
N VAL A 266 -17.18 -2.41 6.59
CA VAL A 266 -16.37 -1.96 7.73
C VAL A 266 -15.55 -3.16 8.23
N MET A 267 -14.23 -3.01 8.28
CA MET A 267 -13.32 -4.04 8.78
C MET A 267 -12.99 -3.79 10.27
N SER A 268 -13.34 -4.75 11.13
CA SER A 268 -12.95 -4.74 12.54
C SER A 268 -11.61 -5.46 12.69
N LEU A 269 -10.52 -4.71 12.54
CA LEU A 269 -9.18 -5.27 12.44
C LEU A 269 -8.58 -5.61 13.81
N PRO A 270 -7.93 -6.78 13.97
CA PRO A 270 -7.28 -7.19 15.22
C PRO A 270 -6.20 -6.20 15.70
N GLU A 271 -6.01 -6.11 17.02
CA GLU A 271 -4.93 -5.34 17.66
C GLU A 271 -3.64 -6.18 17.79
N GLU A 272 -3.05 -6.55 16.65
CA GLU A 272 -1.77 -7.27 16.60
C GLU A 272 -0.58 -6.31 16.46
N HIS A 273 0.53 -6.66 17.12
CA HIS A 273 1.69 -5.79 17.28
C HIS A 273 3.04 -6.50 17.09
N ASP A 274 3.05 -7.81 16.82
CA ASP A 274 4.27 -8.62 16.74
C ASP A 274 5.03 -8.44 15.41
N LYS A 275 4.34 -8.00 14.36
CA LYS A 275 4.90 -7.69 13.03
C LYS A 275 4.99 -6.18 12.78
N MET A 276 5.77 -5.79 11.77
CA MET A 276 5.97 -4.38 11.42
C MET A 276 4.79 -3.76 10.68
N VAL A 277 4.15 -4.55 9.81
CA VAL A 277 3.00 -4.11 9.02
C VAL A 277 1.94 -5.21 8.94
N TYR A 278 0.68 -4.79 8.95
CA TYR A 278 -0.46 -5.65 8.64
C TYR A 278 -1.27 -5.08 7.50
N PHE A 279 -1.68 -5.91 6.55
CA PHE A 279 -2.61 -5.56 5.49
C PHE A 279 -3.95 -6.24 5.73
N ALA A 280 -5.03 -5.46 5.64
CA ALA A 280 -6.38 -5.97 5.59
C ALA A 280 -6.93 -5.76 4.18
N VAL A 281 -7.34 -6.84 3.53
CA VAL A 281 -7.89 -6.82 2.16
C VAL A 281 -9.31 -7.34 2.20
N SER A 282 -10.27 -6.45 1.97
CA SER A 282 -11.69 -6.80 2.03
C SER A 282 -12.10 -7.72 0.88
N ASP A 283 -13.12 -8.54 1.14
CA ASP A 283 -13.91 -9.24 0.12
C ASP A 283 -14.36 -8.35 -1.05
N TYR A 284 -14.60 -7.05 -0.81
CA TYR A 284 -14.87 -6.02 -1.80
C TYR A 284 -13.85 -6.01 -2.94
N VAL A 285 -12.55 -6.09 -2.64
CA VAL A 285 -11.49 -6.08 -3.66
C VAL A 285 -11.69 -7.24 -4.64
N PHE A 286 -11.97 -8.43 -4.10
CA PHE A 286 -12.16 -9.64 -4.91
C PHE A 286 -13.50 -9.63 -5.66
N ASN A 287 -14.55 -9.10 -5.04
CA ASN A 287 -15.88 -8.99 -5.63
C ASN A 287 -15.95 -7.95 -6.75
N THR A 288 -15.17 -6.85 -6.66
CA THR A 288 -15.00 -5.92 -7.77
C THR A 288 -14.25 -6.56 -8.95
N ALA A 289 -13.24 -7.39 -8.68
CA ALA A 289 -12.62 -8.22 -9.72
C ALA A 289 -13.64 -9.10 -10.43
N SER A 290 -14.41 -9.87 -9.66
CA SER A 290 -15.43 -10.78 -10.16
C SER A 290 -16.44 -10.06 -11.08
N LEU A 291 -16.88 -8.86 -10.67
CA LEU A 291 -17.77 -8.01 -11.46
C LEU A 291 -17.14 -7.59 -12.79
N VAL A 292 -15.90 -7.08 -12.76
CA VAL A 292 -15.20 -6.59 -13.95
C VAL A 292 -14.98 -7.72 -14.96
N TYR A 293 -14.53 -8.90 -14.53
CA TYR A 293 -14.33 -10.04 -15.44
C TYR A 293 -15.67 -10.63 -15.93
N HIS A 294 -16.73 -10.61 -15.11
CA HIS A 294 -18.06 -11.07 -15.51
C HIS A 294 -18.67 -10.20 -16.61
N GLN A 295 -18.65 -8.88 -16.44
CA GLN A 295 -19.25 -7.92 -17.38
C GLN A 295 -18.65 -8.01 -18.79
N GLU A 296 -17.40 -8.43 -18.88
CA GLU A 296 -16.64 -8.50 -20.13
C GLU A 296 -16.64 -9.91 -20.73
N GLY A 297 -17.45 -10.81 -20.17
CA GLY A 297 -17.67 -12.15 -20.72
C GLY A 297 -16.49 -13.11 -20.54
N HIS A 298 -15.50 -12.76 -19.71
CA HIS A 298 -14.38 -13.66 -19.39
C HIS A 298 -14.80 -14.93 -18.62
N LEU A 299 -16.04 -14.97 -18.14
CA LEU A 299 -16.65 -16.13 -17.50
C LEU A 299 -17.53 -16.96 -18.45
N ASN A 300 -17.50 -16.68 -19.76
CA ASN A 300 -18.19 -17.46 -20.78
C ASN A 300 -17.28 -18.57 -21.32
N PHE A 301 -17.86 -19.69 -21.69
CA PHE A 301 -17.13 -20.84 -22.22
C PHE A 301 -17.94 -21.62 -23.26
N SER A 302 -17.24 -22.39 -24.09
CA SER A 302 -17.86 -23.34 -25.01
C SER A 302 -17.23 -24.73 -24.84
N ILE A 303 -18.06 -25.75 -25.03
CA ILE A 303 -17.69 -27.16 -25.02
C ILE A 303 -18.04 -27.74 -26.38
N THR A 304 -17.03 -28.17 -27.10
CA THR A 304 -17.14 -28.85 -28.39
C THR A 304 -16.71 -30.31 -28.23
N ASP A 305 -17.12 -31.15 -29.18
CA ASP A 305 -16.87 -32.61 -29.10
C ASP A 305 -15.38 -32.97 -29.07
N ASP A 306 -14.51 -32.17 -29.70
CA ASP A 306 -13.05 -32.35 -29.70
C ASP A 306 -12.40 -32.15 -28.32
N MET A 307 -13.07 -31.43 -27.40
CA MET A 307 -12.61 -31.24 -26.02
C MET A 307 -12.93 -32.44 -25.11
N ILE A 308 -13.72 -33.40 -25.60
CA ILE A 308 -14.08 -34.60 -24.85
C ILE A 308 -13.01 -35.68 -25.08
N PRO A 309 -12.58 -36.39 -24.03
CA PRO A 309 -11.63 -37.49 -24.15
C PRO A 309 -12.06 -38.53 -25.19
N PRO A 310 -11.13 -39.06 -25.99
CA PRO A 310 -11.46 -40.09 -26.99
C PRO A 310 -12.06 -41.36 -26.40
N ASP A 311 -11.73 -41.68 -25.16
CA ASP A 311 -12.20 -42.84 -24.38
C ASP A 311 -13.53 -42.61 -23.64
N SER A 312 -14.11 -41.40 -23.72
CA SER A 312 -15.40 -41.10 -23.11
C SER A 312 -16.54 -41.86 -23.79
N ASN A 313 -17.39 -42.50 -22.98
CA ASN A 313 -18.62 -43.15 -23.43
C ASN A 313 -19.69 -42.16 -23.92
N ILE A 314 -19.56 -40.87 -23.60
CA ILE A 314 -20.49 -39.83 -24.01
C ILE A 314 -19.76 -38.83 -24.89
N ARG A 315 -20.23 -38.70 -26.14
CA ARG A 315 -19.80 -37.68 -27.11
C ARG A 315 -20.87 -36.61 -27.25
N LEU A 316 -20.50 -35.39 -27.62
CA LEU A 316 -21.43 -34.29 -27.93
C LEU A 316 -22.02 -34.49 -29.33
N THR A 317 -22.82 -35.55 -29.48
CA THR A 317 -23.56 -35.86 -30.71
C THR A 317 -24.97 -36.32 -30.36
N THR A 318 -25.93 -36.05 -31.25
CA THR A 318 -27.32 -36.49 -31.05
C THR A 318 -27.44 -38.02 -30.99
N LYS A 319 -26.55 -38.74 -31.68
CA LYS A 319 -26.44 -40.20 -31.61
C LYS A 319 -26.04 -40.68 -30.21
N SER A 320 -25.01 -40.07 -29.60
CA SER A 320 -24.56 -40.43 -28.26
C SER A 320 -25.57 -40.05 -27.18
N PHE A 321 -26.35 -38.98 -27.39
CA PHE A 321 -27.38 -38.53 -26.47
C PHE A 321 -28.69 -39.33 -26.57
N ARG A 322 -28.86 -40.17 -27.60
CA ARG A 322 -30.08 -40.97 -27.84
C ARG A 322 -30.56 -41.79 -26.63
N PRO A 323 -29.71 -42.42 -25.80
CA PRO A 323 -30.17 -43.17 -24.63
C PRO A 323 -30.87 -42.30 -23.59
N PHE A 324 -30.53 -41.01 -23.53
CA PHE A 324 -30.96 -40.10 -22.46
C PHE A 324 -31.96 -39.06 -22.96
N VAL A 325 -31.85 -38.64 -24.23
CA VAL A 325 -32.75 -37.70 -24.89
C VAL A 325 -33.22 -38.25 -26.24
N PRO A 326 -34.07 -39.30 -26.27
CA PRO A 326 -34.43 -40.00 -27.51
C PRO A 326 -35.09 -39.11 -28.57
N ARG A 327 -35.84 -38.10 -28.15
CA ARG A 327 -36.52 -37.16 -29.05
C ARG A 327 -35.53 -36.23 -29.76
N LEU A 328 -34.41 -35.87 -29.12
CA LEU A 328 -33.34 -35.08 -29.74
C LEU A 328 -32.76 -35.83 -30.95
N ALA A 329 -32.45 -37.11 -30.78
CA ALA A 329 -31.91 -37.95 -31.85
C ALA A 329 -32.90 -38.19 -33.01
N ARG A 330 -34.21 -38.10 -32.75
CA ARG A 330 -35.25 -38.21 -33.78
C ARG A 330 -35.41 -36.91 -34.58
N LEU A 331 -35.40 -35.76 -33.91
CA LEU A 331 -35.55 -34.45 -34.55
C LEU A 331 -34.29 -34.06 -35.34
N TYR A 332 -33.11 -34.43 -34.83
CA TYR A 332 -31.81 -34.05 -35.39
C TYR A 332 -30.90 -35.27 -35.55
N PRO A 333 -31.11 -36.13 -36.56
CA PRO A 333 -30.36 -37.37 -36.71
C PRO A 333 -28.90 -37.13 -37.10
N ASN A 334 -27.96 -37.76 -36.36
CA ASN A 334 -26.51 -37.75 -36.62
C ASN A 334 -25.89 -36.34 -36.72
N MET A 335 -26.29 -35.42 -35.83
CA MET A 335 -25.75 -34.07 -35.77
C MET A 335 -24.83 -33.89 -34.56
N ASN A 336 -23.90 -32.94 -34.67
CA ASN A 336 -23.01 -32.55 -33.57
C ASN A 336 -23.73 -31.59 -32.62
N LEU A 337 -23.32 -31.63 -31.36
CA LEU A 337 -23.78 -30.72 -30.32
C LEU A 337 -22.63 -29.79 -29.92
N GLU A 338 -22.97 -28.56 -29.57
CA GLU A 338 -22.09 -27.61 -28.91
C GLU A 338 -22.79 -27.10 -27.65
N LEU A 339 -22.08 -27.08 -26.53
CA LEU A 339 -22.59 -26.46 -25.30
C LEU A 339 -21.94 -25.09 -25.14
N GLN A 340 -22.72 -24.05 -24.90
CA GLN A 340 -22.22 -22.72 -24.56
C GLN A 340 -22.68 -22.36 -23.17
N GLY A 341 -21.72 -22.12 -22.29
CA GLY A 341 -21.98 -21.77 -20.90
C GLY A 341 -21.62 -20.32 -20.61
N SER A 342 -22.36 -19.73 -19.69
CA SER A 342 -22.02 -18.44 -19.09
C SER A 342 -22.40 -18.42 -17.62
N VAL A 343 -21.69 -17.62 -16.85
CA VAL A 343 -22.09 -17.30 -15.47
C VAL A 343 -23.16 -16.21 -15.53
N THR A 344 -24.30 -16.42 -14.87
CA THR A 344 -25.45 -15.51 -14.99
C THR A 344 -25.25 -14.19 -14.25
N SER A 345 -24.46 -14.20 -13.19
CA SER A 345 -24.12 -13.04 -12.36
C SER A 345 -22.71 -13.17 -11.79
N ALA A 346 -21.99 -12.06 -11.62
CA ALA A 346 -20.68 -12.03 -11.01
C ALA A 346 -20.62 -12.85 -9.70
N PRO A 347 -19.81 -13.93 -9.62
CA PRO A 347 -19.70 -14.75 -8.43
C PRO A 347 -19.21 -13.96 -7.21
N ILE A 348 -19.82 -14.15 -6.06
CA ILE A 348 -19.41 -13.48 -4.82
C ILE A 348 -18.46 -14.39 -4.04
N LEU A 349 -17.27 -13.87 -3.72
CA LEU A 349 -16.33 -14.49 -2.81
C LEU A 349 -16.71 -14.15 -1.37
N ASN A 350 -17.09 -15.17 -0.62
CA ASN A 350 -17.51 -15.04 0.78
C ASN A 350 -16.36 -15.36 1.73
N PHE A 351 -16.14 -14.46 2.68
CA PHE A 351 -15.11 -14.60 3.71
C PHE A 351 -15.73 -15.02 5.04
N SER A 352 -15.42 -16.25 5.46
CA SER A 352 -15.75 -16.77 6.77
C SER A 352 -14.47 -17.10 7.54
N PRO A 353 -14.48 -17.07 8.89
CA PRO A 353 -13.28 -17.37 9.66
C PRO A 353 -12.62 -18.69 9.23
N GLY A 354 -11.39 -18.60 8.69
CA GLY A 354 -10.63 -19.75 8.20
C GLY A 354 -11.09 -20.39 6.89
N ASN A 355 -12.13 -19.89 6.23
CA ASN A 355 -12.67 -20.50 5.01
C ASN A 355 -13.18 -19.47 3.98
N LEU A 356 -12.91 -19.74 2.71
CA LEU A 356 -13.34 -18.93 1.58
C LEU A 356 -14.16 -19.79 0.62
N SER A 357 -15.31 -19.28 0.19
CA SER A 357 -16.18 -19.99 -0.73
C SER A 357 -16.75 -19.07 -1.80
N VAL A 358 -17.00 -19.65 -2.97
CA VAL A 358 -17.70 -19.01 -4.09
C VAL A 358 -18.77 -19.98 -4.57
N GLU A 359 -19.96 -19.47 -4.84
CA GLU A 359 -21.07 -20.26 -5.37
C GLU A 359 -21.49 -19.71 -6.74
N PRO A 360 -20.75 -20.01 -7.82
CA PRO A 360 -21.12 -19.54 -9.14
C PRO A 360 -22.36 -20.31 -9.63
N TYR A 361 -23.28 -19.56 -10.24
CA TYR A 361 -24.43 -20.09 -10.95
C TYR A 361 -24.24 -19.88 -12.45
N MET A 362 -24.31 -20.97 -13.21
CA MET A 362 -24.06 -20.99 -14.65
C MET A 362 -25.31 -21.46 -15.38
N GLU A 363 -25.52 -20.93 -16.58
CA GLU A 363 -26.47 -21.46 -17.55
C GLU A 363 -25.72 -22.00 -18.75
N ILE A 364 -26.11 -23.20 -19.21
CA ILE A 364 -25.49 -23.87 -20.35
C ILE A 364 -26.56 -24.14 -21.40
N ASP A 365 -26.38 -23.51 -22.54
CA ASP A 365 -27.20 -23.69 -23.73
C ASP A 365 -26.62 -24.76 -24.63
N ALA A 366 -27.42 -25.77 -24.94
CA ALA A 366 -27.06 -26.81 -25.88
C ALA A 366 -27.61 -26.50 -27.27
N PHE A 367 -26.73 -26.47 -28.26
CA PHE A 367 -27.05 -26.22 -29.64
C PHE A 367 -26.79 -27.46 -30.48
N VAL A 368 -27.70 -27.75 -31.40
CA VAL A 368 -27.43 -28.64 -32.53
C VAL A 368 -26.76 -27.82 -33.64
N LEU A 369 -25.69 -28.38 -34.20
CA LEU A 369 -25.01 -27.84 -35.38
C LEU A 369 -25.64 -28.43 -36.64
N THR A 370 -26.40 -27.62 -37.38
CA THR A 370 -27.07 -28.06 -38.61
C THR A 370 -26.09 -28.20 -39.78
N PRO A 371 -26.46 -28.90 -40.87
CA PRO A 371 -25.63 -28.99 -42.08
C PRO A 371 -25.31 -27.62 -42.71
N SER A 372 -26.16 -26.61 -42.50
CA SER A 372 -25.92 -25.23 -42.95
C SER A 372 -25.05 -24.42 -41.98
N SER A 373 -24.40 -25.07 -41.00
CA SER A 373 -23.60 -24.44 -39.93
C SER A 373 -24.39 -23.46 -39.04
N SER A 374 -25.72 -23.56 -39.01
CA SER A 374 -26.53 -22.79 -38.06
C SER A 374 -26.62 -23.50 -36.71
N LYS A 375 -26.73 -22.72 -35.64
CA LYS A 375 -26.91 -23.22 -34.27
C LYS A 375 -28.38 -23.18 -33.91
N GLU A 376 -28.95 -24.32 -33.54
CA GLU A 376 -30.33 -24.40 -33.06
C GLU A 376 -30.36 -24.82 -31.59
N LEU A 377 -30.87 -23.92 -30.72
CA LEU A 377 -31.00 -24.20 -29.28
C LEU A 377 -32.00 -25.34 -29.07
N VAL A 378 -31.56 -26.40 -28.39
CA VAL A 378 -32.36 -27.61 -28.14
C VAL A 378 -32.73 -27.81 -26.68
N PHE A 379 -31.86 -27.44 -25.74
CA PHE A 379 -32.15 -27.43 -24.30
C PHE A 379 -31.21 -26.49 -23.56
N ARG A 380 -31.62 -26.08 -22.35
CA ARG A 380 -30.86 -25.21 -21.43
C ARG A 380 -30.75 -25.90 -20.08
N LEU A 381 -29.54 -25.91 -19.53
CA LEU A 381 -29.23 -26.44 -18.21
C LEU A 381 -28.89 -25.29 -17.27
N SER A 382 -29.24 -25.43 -16.00
CA SER A 382 -28.65 -24.65 -14.91
C SER A 382 -27.62 -25.52 -14.18
N VAL A 383 -26.49 -24.90 -13.82
CA VAL A 383 -25.41 -25.56 -13.10
C VAL A 383 -25.03 -24.72 -11.89
N ALA A 384 -25.12 -25.33 -10.71
CA ALA A 384 -24.68 -24.74 -9.46
C ALA A 384 -23.52 -25.55 -8.89
N THR A 385 -22.50 -24.87 -8.37
CA THR A 385 -21.36 -25.51 -7.69
C THR A 385 -20.93 -24.68 -6.50
N ASN A 386 -20.50 -25.35 -5.43
CA ASN A 386 -19.89 -24.68 -4.28
C ASN A 386 -18.39 -24.93 -4.32
N VAL A 387 -17.64 -23.87 -4.60
CA VAL A 387 -16.20 -23.91 -4.79
C VAL A 387 -15.53 -23.39 -3.53
N SER A 388 -14.55 -24.14 -3.02
CA SER A 388 -13.69 -23.64 -1.96
C SER A 388 -12.45 -22.97 -2.56
N THR A 389 -11.98 -21.90 -1.94
CA THR A 389 -10.86 -21.11 -2.44
C THR A 389 -9.73 -21.10 -1.42
N ILE A 390 -8.50 -21.27 -1.89
CA ILE A 390 -7.31 -20.97 -1.10
C ILE A 390 -6.73 -19.64 -1.61
N LEU A 391 -6.41 -18.74 -0.69
CA LEU A 391 -5.54 -17.62 -0.97
C LEU A 391 -4.15 -17.92 -0.43
N THR A 392 -3.14 -17.66 -1.26
CA THR A 392 -1.74 -17.75 -0.87
C THR A 392 -1.09 -16.39 -1.02
N PHE A 393 -0.07 -16.16 -0.20
CA PHE A 393 0.66 -14.92 -0.20
C PHE A 393 2.14 -15.22 -0.34
N ASN A 394 2.77 -14.66 -1.37
CA ASN A 394 4.19 -14.82 -1.62
C ASN A 394 4.85 -13.45 -1.79
N THR A 395 5.75 -13.10 -0.88
CA THR A 395 6.44 -11.80 -0.78
C THR A 395 5.47 -10.62 -0.75
N SER A 396 5.04 -10.11 -1.89
CA SER A 396 4.12 -8.98 -2.02
C SER A 396 2.87 -9.30 -2.86
N LYS A 397 2.72 -10.54 -3.31
CA LYS A 397 1.65 -10.95 -4.23
C LYS A 397 0.62 -11.83 -3.53
N ILE A 398 -0.65 -11.47 -3.67
CA ILE A 398 -1.78 -12.32 -3.32
C ILE A 398 -2.16 -13.12 -4.56
N THR A 399 -2.16 -14.44 -4.42
CA THR A 399 -2.60 -15.39 -5.45
C THR A 399 -3.71 -16.27 -4.91
N GLY A 400 -4.46 -16.90 -5.81
CA GLY A 400 -5.57 -17.77 -5.45
C GLY A 400 -5.50 -19.13 -6.11
N PHE A 401 -6.24 -20.08 -5.55
CA PHE A 401 -6.47 -21.39 -6.13
C PHE A 401 -7.87 -21.87 -5.78
N LEU A 402 -8.66 -22.25 -6.78
CA LEU A 402 -9.97 -22.86 -6.63
C LEU A 402 -9.85 -24.37 -6.48
N LYS A 403 -10.50 -24.89 -5.45
CA LYS A 403 -10.70 -26.32 -5.24
C LYS A 403 -12.09 -26.73 -5.73
N PRO A 404 -12.16 -27.78 -6.56
CA PRO A 404 -13.44 -28.21 -7.12
C PRO A 404 -14.50 -28.57 -6.09
N GLY A 405 -15.71 -28.08 -6.36
CA GLY A 405 -16.93 -28.40 -5.65
C GLY A 405 -17.72 -29.56 -6.25
N LYS A 406 -18.79 -29.96 -5.54
CA LYS A 406 -19.84 -30.79 -6.16
C LYS A 406 -20.64 -29.94 -7.14
N VAL A 407 -20.77 -30.43 -8.36
CA VAL A 407 -21.60 -29.84 -9.41
C VAL A 407 -23.01 -30.41 -9.29
N LYS A 408 -24.02 -29.55 -9.38
CA LYS A 408 -25.43 -29.94 -9.50
C LYS A 408 -25.97 -29.41 -10.81
N VAL A 409 -26.64 -30.28 -11.58
CA VAL A 409 -27.15 -29.94 -12.91
C VAL A 409 -28.65 -30.13 -12.96
N GLU A 410 -29.37 -29.12 -13.42
CA GLU A 410 -30.82 -29.16 -13.56
C GLU A 410 -31.23 -28.76 -14.98
N LEU A 411 -32.32 -29.36 -15.48
CA LEU A 411 -32.89 -29.01 -16.77
C LEU A 411 -33.82 -27.80 -16.61
N LYS A 412 -33.48 -26.68 -17.25
CA LYS A 412 -34.29 -25.46 -17.21
C LYS A 412 -35.35 -25.45 -18.33
N GLU A 413 -34.93 -25.71 -19.56
CA GLU A 413 -35.80 -25.71 -20.75
C GLU A 413 -35.38 -26.80 -21.75
N SER A 414 -36.31 -27.38 -22.50
CA SER A 414 -35.99 -28.38 -23.53
C SER A 414 -37.04 -28.47 -24.63
N LYS A 415 -36.61 -28.35 -25.89
CA LYS A 415 -37.42 -28.64 -27.09
C LYS A 415 -37.50 -30.14 -27.38
N ALA A 416 -36.62 -30.94 -26.79
CA ALA A 416 -36.58 -32.39 -26.92
C ALA A 416 -37.37 -33.11 -25.81
N GLY A 417 -38.14 -32.38 -25.00
CA GLY A 417 -38.89 -32.93 -23.85
C GLY A 417 -38.04 -33.09 -22.59
N VAL A 418 -38.66 -33.59 -21.53
CA VAL A 418 -38.03 -33.76 -20.21
C VAL A 418 -37.10 -34.96 -20.22
N PHE A 419 -35.89 -34.81 -19.68
CA PHE A 419 -34.93 -35.88 -19.46
C PHE A 419 -34.18 -35.66 -18.14
N ASN A 420 -33.57 -36.72 -17.59
CA ASN A 420 -32.76 -36.59 -16.39
C ASN A 420 -31.41 -35.93 -16.74
N ALA A 421 -31.21 -34.69 -16.29
CA ALA A 421 -29.98 -33.94 -16.52
C ALA A 421 -28.79 -34.45 -15.70
N GLU A 422 -29.02 -35.23 -14.63
CA GLU A 422 -27.96 -35.87 -13.84
C GLU A 422 -27.05 -36.76 -14.70
N LEU A 423 -27.58 -37.30 -15.79
CA LEU A 423 -26.83 -38.11 -16.74
C LEU A 423 -25.74 -37.32 -17.49
N LEU A 424 -25.85 -35.99 -17.51
CA LEU A 424 -24.86 -35.08 -18.08
C LEU A 424 -23.86 -34.57 -17.04
N GLU A 425 -24.06 -34.85 -15.75
CA GLU A 425 -23.15 -34.42 -14.68
C GLU A 425 -21.75 -34.95 -14.88
N ALA A 426 -21.58 -36.22 -15.28
CA ALA A 426 -20.25 -36.80 -15.50
C ALA A 426 -19.46 -36.05 -16.59
N LEU A 427 -20.12 -35.69 -17.70
CA LEU A 427 -19.52 -34.93 -18.80
C LEU A 427 -19.17 -33.50 -18.36
N LEU A 428 -20.12 -32.82 -17.71
CA LEU A 428 -19.91 -31.45 -17.24
C LEU A 428 -18.84 -31.39 -16.14
N ASN A 429 -18.87 -32.33 -15.19
CA ASN A 429 -17.86 -32.46 -14.14
C ASN A 429 -16.47 -32.71 -14.75
N TYR A 430 -16.36 -33.62 -15.73
CA TYR A 430 -15.10 -33.83 -16.44
C TYR A 430 -14.58 -32.53 -17.08
N TYR A 431 -15.43 -31.80 -17.82
CA TYR A 431 -15.03 -30.56 -18.46
C TYR A 431 -14.61 -29.50 -17.44
N ILE A 432 -15.43 -29.29 -16.41
CA ILE A 432 -15.18 -28.29 -15.37
C ILE A 432 -13.84 -28.60 -14.66
N LEU A 433 -13.60 -29.85 -14.28
CA LEU A 433 -12.37 -30.30 -13.62
C LEU A 433 -11.10 -30.17 -14.47
N ASN A 434 -11.18 -30.56 -15.75
CA ASN A 434 -9.98 -30.72 -16.57
C ASN A 434 -9.73 -29.55 -17.53
N ASN A 435 -10.70 -28.66 -17.73
CA ASN A 435 -10.58 -27.53 -18.65
C ASN A 435 -10.86 -26.19 -17.97
N LEU A 436 -11.98 -26.08 -17.24
CA LEU A 436 -12.40 -24.81 -16.66
C LEU A 436 -11.54 -24.42 -15.45
N TYR A 437 -11.43 -25.30 -14.44
CA TYR A 437 -10.63 -25.02 -13.25
C TYR A 437 -9.15 -24.72 -13.54
N PRO A 438 -8.44 -25.48 -14.42
CA PRO A 438 -7.06 -25.15 -14.76
C PRO A 438 -6.91 -23.74 -15.31
N LYS A 439 -7.75 -23.34 -16.27
CA LYS A 439 -7.70 -21.97 -16.84
C LYS A 439 -7.94 -20.89 -15.79
N PHE A 440 -8.89 -21.10 -14.87
CA PHE A 440 -9.13 -20.18 -13.77
C PHE A 440 -7.96 -20.14 -12.78
N ASN A 441 -7.38 -21.29 -12.44
CA ASN A 441 -6.27 -21.38 -11.51
C ASN A 441 -4.97 -20.79 -12.09
N ASP A 442 -4.73 -20.93 -13.39
CA ASP A 442 -3.64 -20.25 -14.08
C ASP A 442 -3.80 -18.73 -13.94
N LYS A 443 -5.02 -18.22 -14.11
CA LYS A 443 -5.31 -16.79 -13.96
C LYS A 443 -5.18 -16.31 -12.51
N LEU A 444 -5.67 -17.07 -11.54
CA LEU A 444 -5.56 -16.73 -10.12
C LEU A 444 -4.11 -16.83 -9.60
N ALA A 445 -3.28 -17.65 -10.24
CA ALA A 445 -1.85 -17.73 -9.96
C ALA A 445 -1.08 -16.47 -10.42
N GLU A 446 -1.58 -15.73 -11.42
CA GLU A 446 -1.01 -14.41 -11.78
C GLU A 446 -1.13 -13.43 -10.61
N GLY A 447 -2.29 -13.44 -9.93
CA GLY A 447 -2.57 -12.68 -8.71
C GLY A 447 -2.46 -11.16 -8.86
N PHE A 448 -2.43 -10.44 -7.73
CA PHE A 448 -2.16 -9.00 -7.70
C PHE A 448 -1.21 -8.63 -6.57
N LEU A 449 -0.52 -7.50 -6.73
CA LEU A 449 0.50 -7.01 -5.80
C LEU A 449 -0.10 -6.08 -4.76
N LEU A 450 0.33 -6.21 -3.50
CA LEU A 450 0.04 -5.24 -2.44
C LEU A 450 0.65 -3.85 -2.74
N PRO A 451 0.05 -2.76 -2.23
CA PRO A 451 0.59 -1.42 -2.39
C PRO A 451 1.81 -1.23 -1.49
N LEU A 452 3.00 -1.46 -2.05
CA LEU A 452 4.28 -1.27 -1.37
C LEU A 452 5.06 -0.08 -1.95
N LEU A 453 5.85 0.55 -1.09
CA LEU A 453 6.87 1.52 -1.51
C LEU A 453 7.96 0.82 -2.32
N LYS A 454 8.70 1.58 -3.13
CA LYS A 454 9.89 1.04 -3.80
C LYS A 454 10.91 0.55 -2.77
N GLN A 455 11.70 -0.46 -3.19
CA GLN A 455 12.77 -1.06 -2.39
C GLN A 455 12.30 -1.71 -1.07
N VAL A 456 11.03 -2.07 -0.96
CA VAL A 456 10.49 -2.79 0.20
C VAL A 456 10.23 -4.25 -0.15
N GLN A 457 10.74 -5.16 0.67
CA GLN A 457 10.41 -6.58 0.67
C GLN A 457 9.75 -6.98 1.98
N LEU A 458 8.80 -7.92 1.90
CA LEU A 458 8.10 -8.47 3.06
C LEU A 458 8.62 -9.88 3.35
N TYR A 459 8.77 -10.20 4.64
CA TYR A 459 9.20 -11.51 5.11
C TYR A 459 8.49 -11.89 6.43
N ASP A 460 8.63 -13.15 6.84
CA ASP A 460 8.02 -13.69 8.06
C ASP A 460 6.49 -13.46 8.08
N LEU A 461 5.87 -14.00 7.02
CA LEU A 461 4.49 -13.75 6.61
C LEU A 461 3.50 -14.56 7.46
N GLY A 462 2.45 -13.91 7.93
CA GLY A 462 1.29 -14.53 8.57
C GLY A 462 0.02 -14.22 7.79
N LEU A 463 -0.84 -15.22 7.58
CA LEU A 463 -2.11 -15.08 6.86
C LEU A 463 -3.25 -15.62 7.71
N GLN A 464 -4.27 -14.79 7.90
CA GLN A 464 -5.48 -15.13 8.62
C GLN A 464 -6.70 -14.71 7.81
N ILE A 465 -7.73 -15.55 7.80
CA ILE A 465 -9.00 -15.25 7.12
C ILE A 465 -10.01 -14.88 8.19
N HIS A 466 -10.48 -13.64 8.15
CA HIS A 466 -11.50 -13.10 9.04
C HIS A 466 -12.83 -12.96 8.31
N LYS A 467 -13.89 -12.59 9.04
CA LYS A 467 -15.17 -12.26 8.41
C LYS A 467 -15.01 -11.02 7.54
N ASN A 468 -15.33 -11.14 6.25
CA ASN A 468 -15.29 -10.09 5.22
C ASN A 468 -13.90 -9.58 4.78
N PHE A 469 -12.78 -10.07 5.34
CA PHE A 469 -11.44 -9.63 4.91
C PHE A 469 -10.33 -10.67 5.17
N LEU A 470 -9.28 -10.57 4.36
CA LEU A 470 -7.99 -11.23 4.56
C LEU A 470 -7.10 -10.36 5.43
N PHE A 471 -6.43 -10.93 6.43
CA PHE A 471 -5.48 -10.24 7.29
C PHE A 471 -4.08 -10.83 7.14
N LEU A 472 -3.12 -9.99 6.73
CA LEU A 472 -1.76 -10.37 6.36
C LEU A 472 -0.75 -9.62 7.24
N GLY A 473 -0.04 -10.31 8.12
CA GLY A 473 1.05 -9.73 8.92
C GLY A 473 2.41 -10.00 8.28
N ALA A 474 3.32 -9.02 8.31
CA ALA A 474 4.67 -9.18 7.79
C ALA A 474 5.69 -8.25 8.49
N ASN A 475 6.95 -8.68 8.50
CA ASN A 475 8.08 -7.77 8.74
C ASN A 475 8.56 -7.16 7.41
N VAL A 476 9.21 -6.01 7.50
CA VAL A 476 9.67 -5.23 6.35
C VAL A 476 11.20 -5.22 6.30
N HIS A 477 11.74 -5.39 5.10
CA HIS A 477 13.15 -5.16 4.80
C HIS A 477 13.28 -4.10 3.70
N TYR A 478 13.99 -3.02 4.01
CA TYR A 478 14.36 -1.98 3.06
C TYR A 478 15.67 -2.35 2.37
N MET A 479 15.62 -2.46 1.04
CA MET A 479 16.78 -2.77 0.21
C MET A 479 17.55 -1.48 -0.07
N ARG A 480 18.79 -1.41 0.40
CA ARG A 480 19.70 -0.31 0.05
C ARG A 480 20.34 -0.62 -1.30
N ASP A 481 20.30 0.34 -2.22
CA ASP A 481 21.03 0.28 -3.48
C ASP A 481 22.55 0.39 -3.26
#